data_AF-A0A352X3M7-F1
#
_entry.id   AF-A0A352X3M7-F1
#
_cell.length_a   1.000
_cell.length_b   1.000
_cell.length_c   1.000
_cell.angle_alpha   90.00
_cell.angle_beta   90.00
_cell.angle_gamma   90.00
#
_symmetry.space_group_name_H-M   'P 1'
#
loop_
_entity.id
_entity.type
_entity.pdbx_description
1 polymer ?
#
loop_
_entity_poly.entity_id
_entity_poly.type
_entity_poly.pdbx_seq_one_letter_code
_entity_poly.pdbx_strand_id
1 'polypeptide(L)'
;MTITSKQQFQSSTGESLSELKQLVIDSLSTHEEEVISFDDFKKNHKKIVSLSQEDLKQNLKQRIKEELMLFNPDKYVPEQILTTKDIWEHRYILKQVPYNYKVIKHLIEIIIIAIEQRKRFRKLDCLKVINRILYNRVNSCQDDINIAENKVVTNKLFYLYQRFFDDSNSQEIQKCVNIFLKNRQLDEEQIQWLVKNYTKSEYAINRLLRYPGKSPTLFYWAKELYLNKFIKYREERKTSSDWYQSESENDLLDRESELIAILINEDIPPFVDLRDKTVIMWAIYYAQVPDVTKERLIKKYWDTESWEEAIEVSKRLNYLSVREWILENIESIGIQ
;
A
#
# COMPACT_ATOMS: atom_id res chain seq x y z
N MET A 1 -27.17 34.13 -53.29
CA MET A 1 -26.99 32.67 -53.29
C MET A 1 -27.48 32.15 -51.96
N THR A 2 -28.57 31.41 -52.03
CA THR A 2 -29.39 30.95 -50.89
C THR A 2 -29.05 29.50 -50.65
N ILE A 3 -28.56 29.14 -49.47
CA ILE A 3 -28.50 27.73 -49.04
C ILE A 3 -29.07 27.65 -47.63
N THR A 4 -30.33 27.24 -47.58
CA THR A 4 -31.04 26.67 -46.44
C THR A 4 -30.71 25.19 -46.32
N SER A 5 -30.25 24.73 -45.15
CA SER A 5 -30.41 23.33 -44.74
C SER A 5 -30.69 23.25 -43.24
N LYS A 6 -31.99 23.29 -42.91
CA LYS A 6 -32.51 22.77 -41.64
C LYS A 6 -32.48 21.24 -41.73
N GLN A 7 -31.59 20.59 -40.98
CA GLN A 7 -31.74 19.16 -40.69
C GLN A 7 -32.67 19.00 -39.49
N GLN A 8 -33.82 18.38 -39.75
CA GLN A 8 -34.73 17.86 -38.73
C GLN A 8 -34.06 16.67 -38.02
N PHE A 9 -33.79 16.82 -36.73
CA PHE A 9 -33.64 15.67 -35.84
C PHE A 9 -35.03 15.10 -35.58
N GLN A 10 -35.38 14.02 -36.28
CA GLN A 10 -36.52 13.18 -35.90
C GLN A 10 -36.04 12.20 -34.82
N SER A 11 -36.72 12.23 -33.67
CA SER A 11 -36.54 11.30 -32.57
C SER A 11 -37.05 9.91 -32.95
N SER A 12 -36.14 9.00 -33.30
CA SER A 12 -36.44 7.56 -33.39
C SER A 12 -36.25 6.91 -32.02
N THR A 13 -37.12 7.22 -31.06
CA THR A 13 -37.18 6.45 -29.80
C THR A 13 -38.08 5.24 -30.01
N GLY A 14 -37.50 4.20 -30.58
CA GLY A 14 -38.13 2.91 -30.78
C GLY A 14 -37.06 1.81 -30.82
N GLU A 15 -36.09 1.85 -29.90
CA GLU A 15 -35.22 0.70 -29.68
C GLU A 15 -36.10 -0.51 -29.35
N SER A 16 -35.92 -1.57 -30.13
CA SER A 16 -36.72 -2.78 -29.98
C SER A 16 -36.42 -3.42 -28.63
N LEU A 17 -37.44 -3.90 -27.92
CA LEU A 17 -37.30 -4.66 -26.67
C LEU A 17 -36.33 -5.85 -26.82
N SER A 18 -36.13 -6.35 -28.04
CA SER A 18 -35.15 -7.38 -28.35
C SER A 18 -33.71 -6.88 -28.26
N GLU A 19 -33.42 -5.64 -28.67
CA GLU A 19 -32.07 -5.05 -28.66
C GLU A 19 -31.62 -4.74 -27.23
N LEU A 20 -32.51 -4.18 -26.40
CA LEU A 20 -32.23 -3.96 -24.98
C LEU A 20 -32.01 -5.29 -24.23
N LYS A 21 -32.79 -6.33 -24.56
CA LYS A 21 -32.58 -7.68 -23.99
C LYS A 21 -31.24 -8.25 -24.43
N GLN A 22 -30.86 -8.08 -25.69
CA GLN A 22 -29.59 -8.59 -26.21
C GLN A 22 -28.39 -7.87 -25.57
N LEU A 23 -28.42 -6.55 -25.41
CA LEU A 23 -27.38 -5.78 -24.71
C LEU A 23 -27.21 -6.19 -23.23
N VAL A 24 -28.31 -6.50 -22.54
CA VAL A 24 -28.26 -7.00 -21.15
C VAL A 24 -27.66 -8.41 -21.09
N ILE A 25 -27.95 -9.26 -22.08
CA ILE A 25 -27.39 -10.62 -22.20
C ILE A 25 -25.90 -10.55 -22.53
N ASP A 26 -25.50 -9.73 -23.49
CA ASP A 26 -24.11 -9.61 -23.94
C ASP A 26 -23.23 -9.04 -22.81
N SER A 27 -23.71 -8.04 -22.06
CA SER A 27 -23.00 -7.51 -20.89
C SER A 27 -22.93 -8.48 -19.70
N LEU A 28 -23.86 -9.44 -19.60
CA LEU A 28 -23.77 -10.53 -18.61
C LEU A 28 -22.72 -11.59 -18.98
N SER A 29 -22.38 -11.71 -20.26
CA SER A 29 -21.47 -12.74 -20.75
C SER A 29 -19.98 -12.36 -20.61
N THR A 30 -19.66 -11.07 -20.45
CA THR A 30 -18.29 -10.54 -20.51
C THR A 30 -17.53 -10.52 -19.19
N HIS A 31 -18.10 -11.02 -18.09
CA HIS A 31 -17.50 -10.85 -16.75
C HIS A 31 -17.16 -12.11 -15.95
N GLU A 32 -17.31 -13.32 -16.49
CA GLU A 32 -16.90 -14.54 -15.76
C GLU A 32 -16.24 -15.57 -16.70
N GLU A 33 -14.93 -15.80 -16.50
CA GLU A 33 -14.26 -17.07 -16.84
C GLU A 33 -14.55 -18.15 -15.78
N GLU A 34 -15.70 -18.09 -15.11
CA GLU A 34 -16.22 -19.24 -14.38
C GLU A 34 -17.06 -20.06 -15.36
N VAL A 35 -16.72 -21.34 -15.52
CA VAL A 35 -17.48 -22.28 -16.37
C VAL A 35 -18.86 -22.50 -15.72
N ILE A 36 -19.81 -21.62 -16.04
CA ILE A 36 -21.20 -21.76 -15.60
C ILE A 36 -21.81 -22.95 -16.36
N SER A 37 -22.39 -23.89 -15.62
CA SER A 37 -23.12 -25.03 -16.19
C SER A 37 -24.23 -24.56 -17.13
N PHE A 38 -24.42 -25.26 -18.25
CA PHE A 38 -25.49 -24.99 -19.21
C PHE A 38 -26.90 -25.00 -18.57
N ASP A 39 -27.09 -25.76 -17.49
CA ASP A 39 -28.34 -25.79 -16.73
C ASP A 39 -28.53 -24.50 -15.90
N ASP A 40 -27.46 -23.92 -15.35
CA ASP A 40 -27.51 -22.63 -14.67
C ASP A 40 -27.76 -21.49 -15.66
N PHE A 41 -27.20 -21.58 -16.87
CA PHE A 41 -27.50 -20.65 -17.96
C PHE A 41 -29.00 -20.67 -18.33
N LYS A 42 -29.59 -21.86 -18.54
CA LYS A 42 -31.04 -21.99 -18.83
C LYS A 42 -31.92 -21.47 -17.69
N LYS A 43 -31.52 -21.73 -16.44
CA LYS A 43 -32.24 -21.27 -15.24
C LYS A 43 -32.21 -19.74 -15.13
N ASN A 44 -31.08 -19.12 -15.42
CA ASN A 44 -30.94 -17.66 -15.49
C ASN A 44 -31.73 -17.06 -16.66
N HIS A 45 -31.70 -17.68 -17.84
CA HIS A 45 -32.43 -17.20 -19.01
C HIS A 45 -33.95 -17.20 -18.79
N LYS A 46 -34.49 -18.24 -18.12
CA LYS A 46 -35.93 -18.31 -17.79
C LYS A 46 -36.36 -17.24 -16.78
N LYS A 47 -35.48 -16.91 -15.83
CA LYS A 47 -35.68 -15.83 -14.84
C LYS A 47 -35.63 -14.44 -15.49
N ILE A 48 -34.76 -14.23 -16.49
CA ILE A 48 -34.66 -12.98 -17.26
C ILE A 48 -35.92 -12.74 -18.09
N VAL A 49 -36.51 -13.79 -18.66
CA VAL A 49 -37.74 -13.70 -19.47
C VAL A 49 -38.97 -13.33 -18.62
N SER A 50 -38.94 -13.58 -17.30
CA SER A 50 -40.03 -13.23 -16.37
C SER A 50 -39.94 -11.86 -15.71
N LEU A 51 -38.87 -11.08 -15.95
CA LEU A 51 -38.73 -9.74 -15.38
C LEU A 51 -39.73 -8.78 -16.01
N SER A 52 -40.36 -7.94 -15.19
CA SER A 52 -41.22 -6.88 -15.71
C SER A 52 -40.38 -5.86 -16.49
N GLN A 53 -41.01 -5.09 -17.39
CA GLN A 53 -40.33 -4.01 -18.11
C GLN A 53 -39.72 -2.98 -17.16
N GLU A 54 -40.37 -2.74 -16.01
CA GLU A 54 -39.85 -1.82 -15.01
C GLU A 54 -38.60 -2.38 -14.32
N ASP A 55 -38.56 -3.68 -13.99
CA ASP A 55 -37.38 -4.31 -13.41
C ASP A 55 -36.18 -4.24 -14.36
N LEU A 56 -36.39 -4.48 -15.66
CA LEU A 56 -35.34 -4.34 -16.68
C LEU A 56 -34.81 -2.91 -16.74
N LYS A 57 -35.69 -1.91 -16.72
CA LYS A 57 -35.32 -0.50 -16.75
C LYS A 57 -34.52 -0.09 -15.51
N GLN A 58 -34.89 -0.57 -14.32
CA GLN A 58 -34.16 -0.30 -13.09
C GLN A 58 -32.79 -0.99 -13.07
N ASN A 59 -32.71 -2.25 -13.51
CA ASN A 59 -31.45 -2.96 -13.63
C ASN A 59 -30.49 -2.28 -14.62
N LEU A 60 -30.99 -1.83 -15.78
CA LEU A 60 -30.19 -1.10 -16.75
C LEU A 60 -29.67 0.22 -16.19
N LYS A 61 -30.53 1.01 -15.51
CA LYS A 61 -30.11 2.24 -14.84
C LYS A 61 -29.02 1.99 -13.81
N GLN A 62 -29.13 0.91 -13.04
CA GLN A 62 -28.14 0.55 -12.04
C GLN A 62 -26.79 0.19 -12.67
N ARG A 63 -26.80 -0.61 -13.74
CA ARG A 63 -25.57 -0.94 -14.48
C ARG A 63 -24.90 0.30 -15.06
N ILE A 64 -25.68 1.18 -15.69
CA ILE A 64 -25.15 2.44 -16.24
C ILE A 64 -24.48 3.26 -15.12
N LYS A 65 -25.10 3.34 -13.94
CA LYS A 65 -24.49 4.03 -12.79
C LYS A 65 -23.18 3.38 -12.34
N GLU A 66 -23.10 2.05 -12.37
CA GLU A 66 -21.88 1.31 -12.02
C GLU A 66 -20.75 1.58 -13.03
N GLU A 67 -21.04 1.56 -14.32
CA GLU A 67 -20.09 1.95 -15.37
C GLU A 67 -19.63 3.40 -15.22
N LEU A 68 -20.56 4.31 -14.89
CA LEU A 68 -20.25 5.71 -14.64
C LEU A 68 -19.33 5.90 -13.41
N MET A 69 -19.42 5.03 -12.39
CA MET A 69 -18.47 5.03 -11.27
C MET A 69 -17.06 4.65 -11.70
N LEU A 70 -16.87 3.84 -12.75
CA LEU A 70 -15.54 3.52 -13.27
C LEU A 70 -14.98 4.66 -14.13
N PHE A 71 -15.84 5.30 -14.92
CA PHE A 71 -15.43 6.35 -15.86
C PHE A 71 -15.20 7.72 -15.20
N ASN A 72 -16.05 8.11 -14.25
CA ASN A 72 -15.97 9.39 -13.55
C ASN A 72 -16.21 9.19 -12.03
N PRO A 73 -15.23 8.58 -11.33
CA PRO A 73 -15.44 8.09 -9.98
C PRO A 73 -15.63 9.21 -8.95
N ASP A 74 -15.01 10.38 -9.12
CA ASP A 74 -15.15 11.48 -8.15
C ASP A 74 -16.54 12.12 -8.14
N LYS A 75 -17.28 12.05 -9.26
CA LYS A 75 -18.68 12.46 -9.30
C LYS A 75 -19.61 11.35 -8.83
N TYR A 76 -19.51 10.16 -9.43
CA TYR A 76 -20.55 9.15 -9.27
C TYR A 76 -20.42 8.29 -8.01
N VAL A 77 -19.20 8.09 -7.47
CA VAL A 77 -19.06 7.33 -6.21
C VAL A 77 -19.73 8.06 -5.04
N PRO A 78 -19.54 9.38 -4.83
CA PRO A 78 -20.25 10.10 -3.78
C PRO A 78 -21.77 10.13 -3.94
N GLU A 79 -22.29 10.09 -5.17
CA GLU A 79 -23.74 10.06 -5.44
C GLU A 79 -24.37 8.69 -5.14
N GLN A 80 -23.64 7.59 -5.38
CA GLN A 80 -24.18 6.22 -5.23
C GLN A 80 -23.84 5.57 -3.89
N ILE A 81 -22.70 5.91 -3.28
CA ILE A 81 -22.19 5.26 -2.08
C ILE A 81 -22.33 6.20 -0.90
N LEU A 82 -23.31 6.00 -0.03
CA LEU A 82 -23.61 6.91 1.09
C LEU A 82 -23.35 6.26 2.46
N THR A 83 -23.31 4.93 2.51
CA THR A 83 -23.22 4.14 3.73
C THR A 83 -22.22 2.99 3.59
N THR A 84 -21.80 2.40 4.71
CA THR A 84 -20.93 1.21 4.70
C THR A 84 -21.60 -0.01 4.05
N LYS A 85 -22.95 -0.03 3.98
CA LYS A 85 -23.68 -1.09 3.30
C LYS A 85 -23.46 -0.97 1.79
N ASP A 86 -23.55 0.24 1.25
CA ASP A 86 -23.34 0.51 -0.19
C ASP A 86 -21.90 0.16 -0.60
N ILE A 87 -20.90 0.45 0.25
CA ILE A 87 -19.51 0.02 0.02
C ILE A 87 -19.43 -1.49 -0.17
N TRP A 88 -20.13 -2.25 0.67
CA TRP A 88 -20.13 -3.71 0.58
C TRP A 88 -20.91 -4.22 -0.64
N GLU A 89 -22.08 -3.64 -0.94
CA GLU A 89 -22.92 -4.03 -2.08
C GLU A 89 -22.20 -3.77 -3.42
N HIS A 90 -21.52 -2.63 -3.55
CA HIS A 90 -20.77 -2.25 -4.77
C HIS A 90 -19.28 -2.59 -4.72
N ARG A 91 -18.84 -3.46 -3.79
CA ARG A 91 -17.42 -3.77 -3.55
C ARG A 91 -16.65 -4.24 -4.79
N TYR A 92 -17.31 -4.92 -5.73
CA TYR A 92 -16.66 -5.45 -6.95
C TYR A 92 -16.33 -4.34 -7.94
N ILE A 93 -17.25 -3.39 -8.14
CA ILE A 93 -17.03 -2.21 -8.99
C ILE A 93 -16.04 -1.26 -8.32
N LEU A 94 -16.21 -0.98 -7.01
CA LEU A 94 -15.31 -0.09 -6.27
C LEU A 94 -13.85 -0.57 -6.25
N LYS A 95 -13.61 -1.88 -6.28
CA LYS A 95 -12.25 -2.46 -6.39
C LYS A 95 -11.57 -2.24 -7.74
N GLN A 96 -12.34 -1.93 -8.78
CA GLN A 96 -11.85 -1.64 -10.13
C GLN A 96 -11.62 -0.15 -10.36
N VAL A 97 -12.17 0.71 -9.49
CA VAL A 97 -11.99 2.17 -9.58
C VAL A 97 -10.49 2.51 -9.53
N PRO A 98 -9.98 3.33 -10.47
CA PRO A 98 -8.61 3.81 -10.43
C PRO A 98 -8.36 4.64 -9.18
N TYR A 99 -7.09 4.80 -8.79
CA TYR A 99 -6.76 5.64 -7.64
C TYR A 99 -7.33 7.05 -7.83
N ASN A 100 -8.14 7.49 -6.87
CA ASN A 100 -8.70 8.84 -6.84
C ASN A 100 -8.83 9.27 -5.38
N TYR A 101 -8.14 10.37 -5.03
CA TYR A 101 -8.08 10.82 -3.63
C TYR A 101 -9.44 11.25 -3.08
N LYS A 102 -10.32 11.85 -3.90
CA LYS A 102 -11.68 12.29 -3.47
C LYS A 102 -12.54 11.09 -3.12
N VAL A 103 -12.45 10.04 -3.94
CA VAL A 103 -13.15 8.76 -3.70
C VAL A 103 -12.67 8.13 -2.41
N ILE A 104 -11.35 8.01 -2.22
CA ILE A 104 -10.79 7.43 -0.98
C ILE A 104 -11.23 8.24 0.24
N LYS A 105 -11.12 9.58 0.17
CA LYS A 105 -11.56 10.48 1.24
C LYS A 105 -13.01 10.22 1.62
N HIS A 106 -13.90 10.16 0.63
CA HIS A 106 -15.33 9.92 0.80
C HIS A 106 -15.61 8.55 1.45
N LEU A 107 -15.00 7.47 0.94
CA LEU A 107 -15.17 6.13 1.48
C LEU A 107 -14.67 6.01 2.93
N ILE A 108 -13.53 6.65 3.24
CA ILE A 108 -13.01 6.70 4.61
C ILE A 108 -13.96 7.46 5.53
N GLU A 109 -14.52 8.59 5.09
CA GLU A 109 -15.49 9.37 5.86
C GLU A 109 -16.71 8.54 6.24
N ILE A 110 -17.26 7.77 5.31
CA ILE A 110 -18.37 6.84 5.57
C ILE A 110 -18.01 5.83 6.67
N ILE A 111 -16.80 5.25 6.60
CA ILE A 111 -16.34 4.26 7.59
C ILE A 111 -16.12 4.93 8.96
N ILE A 112 -15.50 6.11 9.00
CA ILE A 112 -15.28 6.87 10.24
C ILE A 112 -16.62 7.19 10.90
N ILE A 113 -17.59 7.71 10.16
CA ILE A 113 -18.93 8.01 10.67
C ILE A 113 -19.58 6.75 11.26
N ALA A 114 -19.46 5.60 10.60
CA ALA A 114 -20.00 4.33 11.12
C ALA A 114 -19.30 3.89 12.42
N ILE A 115 -17.97 4.07 12.52
CA ILE A 115 -17.18 3.77 13.73
C ILE A 115 -17.61 4.68 14.89
N GLU A 116 -17.69 5.99 14.65
CA GLU A 116 -18.05 6.99 15.67
C GLU A 116 -19.47 6.78 16.18
N GLN A 117 -20.40 6.45 15.29
CA GLN A 117 -21.79 6.12 15.63
C GLN A 117 -21.95 4.70 16.20
N ARG A 118 -20.85 3.95 16.39
CA ARG A 118 -20.84 2.55 16.85
C ARG A 118 -21.77 1.64 16.03
N LYS A 119 -21.97 1.95 14.75
CA LYS A 119 -22.78 1.14 13.84
C LYS A 119 -22.01 -0.13 13.47
N ARG A 120 -22.70 -1.27 13.47
CA ARG A 120 -22.13 -2.53 12.99
C ARG A 120 -22.09 -2.53 11.47
N PHE A 121 -20.95 -2.91 10.90
CA PHE A 121 -20.78 -3.09 9.45
C PHE A 121 -19.73 -4.15 9.16
N ARG A 122 -19.63 -4.57 7.89
CA ARG A 122 -18.63 -5.54 7.42
C ARG A 122 -17.25 -4.86 7.30
N LYS A 123 -16.60 -4.65 8.45
CA LYS A 123 -15.31 -3.94 8.60
C LYS A 123 -14.29 -4.35 7.55
N LEU A 124 -13.93 -5.64 7.53
CA LEU A 124 -12.88 -6.17 6.68
C LEU A 124 -13.16 -5.96 5.19
N ASP A 125 -14.39 -6.22 4.73
CA ASP A 125 -14.77 -6.03 3.33
C ASP A 125 -14.64 -4.57 2.89
N CYS A 126 -15.13 -3.63 3.72
CA CYS A 126 -15.04 -2.20 3.45
C CYS A 126 -13.58 -1.72 3.41
N LEU A 127 -12.74 -2.20 4.34
CA LEU A 127 -11.31 -1.86 4.38
C LEU A 127 -10.56 -2.46 3.17
N LYS A 128 -10.91 -3.68 2.73
CA LYS A 128 -10.34 -4.30 1.53
C LYS A 128 -10.66 -3.51 0.25
N VAL A 129 -11.81 -2.85 0.16
CA VAL A 129 -12.14 -1.94 -0.95
C VAL A 129 -11.18 -0.75 -0.97
N ILE A 130 -11.02 -0.03 0.15
CA ILE A 130 -10.07 1.09 0.25
C ILE A 130 -8.66 0.62 -0.10
N ASN A 131 -8.23 -0.50 0.47
CA ASN A 131 -6.91 -1.08 0.22
C ASN A 131 -6.67 -1.35 -1.27
N ARG A 132 -7.67 -1.89 -1.98
CA ARG A 132 -7.56 -2.14 -3.41
C ARG A 132 -7.40 -0.86 -4.23
N ILE A 133 -8.18 0.18 -3.93
CA ILE A 133 -8.08 1.48 -4.61
C ILE A 133 -6.70 2.12 -4.33
N LEU A 134 -6.20 1.98 -3.09
CA LEU A 134 -4.85 2.43 -2.72
C LEU A 134 -3.75 1.71 -3.50
N TYR A 135 -3.89 0.40 -3.75
CA TYR A 135 -2.93 -0.39 -4.53
C TYR A 135 -2.88 0.04 -5.99
N ASN A 136 -4.02 0.44 -6.57
CA ASN A 136 -4.11 0.91 -7.94
C ASN A 136 -3.26 2.18 -8.20
N ARG A 137 -2.81 2.88 -7.14
CA ARG A 137 -1.89 4.03 -7.22
C ARG A 137 -0.51 3.67 -7.79
N VAL A 138 -0.01 2.46 -7.50
CA VAL A 138 1.37 2.07 -7.88
C VAL A 138 1.56 2.07 -9.41
N ASN A 139 0.47 1.96 -10.16
CA ASN A 139 0.48 1.91 -11.61
C ASN A 139 0.20 3.26 -12.27
N SER A 140 -0.19 4.29 -11.51
CA SER A 140 -0.49 5.62 -12.04
C SER A 140 0.73 6.54 -11.85
N CYS A 141 1.45 6.80 -12.95
CA CYS A 141 2.63 7.66 -13.00
C CYS A 141 2.35 9.15 -12.71
N GLN A 142 1.09 9.51 -12.49
CA GLN A 142 0.67 10.83 -12.01
C GLN A 142 0.31 10.70 -10.53
N ASP A 143 0.95 11.46 -9.63
CA ASP A 143 0.28 12.16 -8.53
C ASP A 143 1.28 12.85 -7.58
N ASP A 144 1.88 13.94 -8.08
CA ASP A 144 2.53 14.99 -7.26
C ASP A 144 1.60 16.21 -7.04
N ILE A 145 0.34 16.17 -7.49
CA ILE A 145 -0.39 17.42 -7.77
C ILE A 145 -1.07 18.03 -6.53
N ASN A 146 -1.22 17.34 -5.40
CA ASN A 146 -1.72 18.00 -4.17
C ASN A 146 -1.24 17.39 -2.85
N ILE A 147 -0.11 17.92 -2.34
CA ILE A 147 0.48 17.54 -1.04
C ILE A 147 -0.52 17.74 0.11
N ALA A 148 -1.29 18.85 0.11
CA ALA A 148 -2.18 19.20 1.21
C ALA A 148 -3.39 18.25 1.31
N GLU A 149 -4.03 17.92 0.18
CA GLU A 149 -5.14 16.97 0.17
C GLU A 149 -4.67 15.55 0.54
N ASN A 150 -3.47 15.18 0.10
CA ASN A 150 -2.86 13.90 0.48
C ASN A 150 -2.63 13.81 1.99
N LYS A 151 -2.24 14.92 2.63
CA LYS A 151 -2.08 14.99 4.09
C LYS A 151 -3.40 14.73 4.83
N VAL A 152 -4.51 15.34 4.38
CA VAL A 152 -5.84 15.12 5.00
C VAL A 152 -6.26 13.65 4.90
N VAL A 153 -6.10 13.04 3.72
CA VAL A 153 -6.43 11.61 3.54
C VAL A 153 -5.52 10.73 4.41
N THR A 154 -4.23 11.05 4.47
CA THR A 154 -3.26 10.29 5.29
C THR A 154 -3.61 10.35 6.77
N ASN A 155 -4.04 11.50 7.30
CA ASN A 155 -4.48 11.62 8.68
C ASN A 155 -5.71 10.75 8.99
N LYS A 156 -6.67 10.68 8.06
CA LYS A 156 -7.85 9.82 8.21
C LYS A 156 -7.50 8.32 8.10
N LEU A 157 -6.57 7.97 7.20
CA LEU A 157 -6.03 6.61 7.11
C LEU A 157 -5.29 6.21 8.39
N PHE A 158 -4.52 7.14 8.97
CA PHE A 158 -3.84 6.92 10.24
C PHE A 158 -4.83 6.75 11.40
N TYR A 159 -5.91 7.53 11.44
CA TYR A 159 -6.99 7.34 12.40
C TYR A 159 -7.59 5.92 12.30
N LEU A 160 -7.88 5.44 11.08
CA LEU A 160 -8.37 4.08 10.88
C LEU A 160 -7.33 3.03 11.34
N TYR A 161 -6.06 3.24 11.01
CA TYR A 161 -4.98 2.38 11.49
C TYR A 161 -4.95 2.31 13.02
N GLN A 162 -4.92 3.44 13.72
CA GLN A 162 -4.94 3.48 15.19
C GLN A 162 -6.16 2.79 15.78
N ARG A 163 -7.34 2.97 15.17
CA ARG A 163 -8.59 2.39 15.66
C ARG A 163 -8.59 0.86 15.60
N PHE A 164 -7.95 0.29 14.60
CA PHE A 164 -7.89 -1.15 14.35
C PHE A 164 -6.54 -1.79 14.69
N PHE A 165 -5.60 -1.01 15.21
CA PHE A 165 -4.22 -1.44 15.50
C PHE A 165 -4.18 -2.63 16.46
N ASP A 166 -5.01 -2.59 17.50
CA ASP A 166 -5.11 -3.60 18.56
C ASP A 166 -6.45 -4.37 18.48
N ASP A 167 -6.99 -4.54 17.26
CA ASP A 167 -8.18 -5.40 17.07
C ASP A 167 -7.73 -6.86 17.20
N SER A 168 -7.63 -7.34 18.44
CA SER A 168 -7.17 -8.69 18.81
C SER A 168 -7.99 -9.81 18.16
N ASN A 169 -9.22 -9.49 17.75
CA ASN A 169 -10.12 -10.45 17.13
C ASN A 169 -9.87 -10.63 15.63
N SER A 170 -8.97 -9.86 15.00
CA SER A 170 -8.75 -9.97 13.55
C SER A 170 -7.38 -9.50 13.07
N GLN A 171 -6.43 -10.45 12.98
CA GLN A 171 -5.15 -10.23 12.29
C GLN A 171 -5.33 -9.78 10.83
N GLU A 172 -6.40 -10.21 10.14
CA GLU A 172 -6.68 -9.78 8.76
C GLU A 172 -7.00 -8.28 8.67
N ILE A 173 -7.75 -7.75 9.65
CA ILE A 173 -8.02 -6.30 9.70
C ILE A 173 -6.71 -5.54 9.93
N GLN A 174 -5.88 -5.99 10.88
CA GLN A 174 -4.58 -5.38 11.15
C GLN A 174 -3.67 -5.36 9.91
N LYS A 175 -3.57 -6.51 9.21
CA LYS A 175 -2.87 -6.63 7.92
C LYS A 175 -3.41 -5.63 6.89
N CYS A 176 -4.73 -5.51 6.79
CA CYS A 176 -5.37 -4.64 5.83
C CYS A 176 -5.08 -3.16 6.11
N VAL A 177 -5.20 -2.70 7.36
CA VAL A 177 -4.95 -1.30 7.72
C VAL A 177 -3.47 -0.94 7.71
N ASN A 178 -2.56 -1.90 7.92
CA ASN A 178 -1.12 -1.66 7.80
C ASN A 178 -0.71 -1.15 6.40
N ILE A 179 -1.41 -1.61 5.35
CA ILE A 179 -1.14 -1.16 3.97
C ILE A 179 -1.50 0.32 3.79
N PHE A 180 -2.45 0.85 4.57
CA PHE A 180 -2.86 2.25 4.46
C PHE A 180 -1.71 3.22 4.64
N LEU A 181 -0.73 2.88 5.48
CA LEU A 181 0.42 3.72 5.81
C LEU A 181 1.68 3.40 4.98
N LYS A 182 1.62 2.43 4.06
CA LYS A 182 2.78 2.06 3.24
C LYS A 182 3.22 3.22 2.35
N ASN A 183 4.51 3.57 2.43
CA ASN A 183 5.16 4.62 1.64
C ASN A 183 4.47 5.99 1.78
N ARG A 184 3.92 6.31 2.95
CA ARG A 184 3.34 7.62 3.25
C ARG A 184 4.20 8.39 4.24
N GLN A 185 4.31 9.69 4.03
CA GLN A 185 4.84 10.60 5.03
C GLN A 185 3.79 10.81 6.12
N LEU A 186 4.23 10.72 7.37
CA LEU A 186 3.43 10.90 8.57
C LEU A 186 3.91 12.15 9.30
N ASP A 187 3.00 12.80 10.00
CA ASP A 187 3.35 13.92 10.87
C ASP A 187 4.09 13.41 12.12
N GLU A 188 4.85 14.28 12.78
CA GLU A 188 5.69 13.89 13.92
C GLU A 188 4.89 13.29 15.08
N GLU A 189 3.67 13.77 15.34
CA GLU A 189 2.77 13.19 16.34
C GLU A 189 2.37 11.73 16.02
N GLN A 190 2.21 11.42 14.73
CA GLN A 190 1.86 10.07 14.27
C GLN A 190 3.06 9.13 14.41
N ILE A 191 4.26 9.62 14.12
CA ILE A 191 5.52 8.87 14.33
C ILE A 191 5.73 8.61 15.82
N GLN A 192 5.54 9.62 16.67
CA GLN A 192 5.59 9.46 18.13
C GLN A 192 4.60 8.42 18.63
N TRP A 193 3.39 8.40 18.07
CA TRP A 193 2.41 7.38 18.41
C TRP A 193 2.89 5.98 18.02
N LEU A 194 3.47 5.80 16.83
CA LEU A 194 4.03 4.51 16.40
C LEU A 194 5.19 4.08 17.31
N VAL A 195 6.10 4.99 17.66
CA VAL A 195 7.20 4.74 18.60
C VAL A 195 6.68 4.35 19.99
N LYS A 196 5.58 4.93 20.46
CA LYS A 196 4.99 4.54 21.75
C LYS A 196 4.34 3.15 21.72
N ASN A 197 3.98 2.64 20.54
CA ASN A 197 3.19 1.40 20.40
C ASN A 197 3.90 0.29 19.61
N TYR A 198 5.17 0.46 19.19
CA TYR A 198 5.82 -0.50 18.28
C TYR A 198 5.88 -1.92 18.85
N THR A 199 6.03 -2.09 20.16
CA THR A 199 6.09 -3.40 20.82
C THR A 199 4.78 -4.17 20.78
N LYS A 200 3.67 -3.51 20.48
CA LYS A 200 2.34 -4.15 20.44
C LYS A 200 2.04 -4.79 19.08
N SER A 201 2.77 -4.46 18.03
CA SER A 201 2.49 -4.96 16.69
C SER A 201 3.72 -4.89 15.79
N GLU A 202 4.07 -6.03 15.18
CA GLU A 202 5.10 -6.12 14.15
C GLU A 202 4.82 -5.16 12.98
N TYR A 203 3.55 -4.84 12.70
CA TYR A 203 3.19 -3.86 11.67
C TYR A 203 3.70 -2.45 11.99
N ALA A 204 3.65 -2.01 13.26
CA ALA A 204 4.20 -0.72 13.66
C ALA A 204 5.73 -0.69 13.50
N ILE A 205 6.42 -1.75 13.90
CA ILE A 205 7.87 -1.90 13.68
C ILE A 205 8.18 -1.80 12.19
N ASN A 206 7.46 -2.56 11.36
CA ASN A 206 7.59 -2.53 9.91
C ASN A 206 7.31 -1.15 9.29
N ARG A 207 6.48 -0.31 9.91
CA ARG A 207 6.24 1.07 9.46
C ARG A 207 7.39 1.99 9.84
N LEU A 208 7.90 1.87 11.07
CA LEU A 208 9.02 2.68 11.56
C LEU A 208 10.31 2.37 10.78
N LEU A 209 10.65 1.09 10.61
CA LEU A 209 11.87 0.64 9.94
C LEU A 209 11.90 0.94 8.43
N ARG A 210 10.72 1.09 7.80
CA ARG A 210 10.59 1.39 6.37
C ARG A 210 9.94 2.73 6.10
N TYR A 211 10.07 3.66 7.04
CA TYR A 211 9.49 4.99 6.92
C TYR A 211 10.19 5.76 5.79
N PRO A 212 9.45 6.35 4.82
CA PRO A 212 10.05 6.95 3.62
C PRO A 212 10.65 8.35 3.84
N GLY A 213 10.61 8.88 5.06
CA GLY A 213 11.03 10.26 5.36
C GLY A 213 12.05 10.32 6.50
N LYS A 214 12.70 11.48 6.63
CA LYS A 214 13.51 11.79 7.81
C LYS A 214 12.59 12.26 8.94
N SER A 215 12.83 11.77 10.16
CA SER A 215 12.13 12.22 11.37
C SER A 215 13.12 12.23 12.54
N PRO A 216 13.22 13.35 13.28
CA PRO A 216 14.01 13.40 14.50
C PRO A 216 13.56 12.35 15.53
N THR A 217 12.26 12.19 15.77
CA THR A 217 11.75 11.17 16.71
C THR A 217 12.19 9.77 16.28
N LEU A 218 12.06 9.44 15.00
CA LEU A 218 12.46 8.13 14.49
C LEU A 218 13.97 7.89 14.65
N PHE A 219 14.79 8.91 14.38
CA PHE A 219 16.24 8.84 14.57
C PHE A 219 16.62 8.57 16.02
N TYR A 220 16.05 9.34 16.97
CA TYR A 220 16.34 9.16 18.39
C TYR A 220 15.87 7.81 18.92
N TRP A 221 14.68 7.36 18.50
CA TRP A 221 14.18 6.04 18.82
C TRP A 221 15.10 4.93 18.31
N ALA A 222 15.53 5.02 17.04
CA ALA A 222 16.43 4.03 16.46
C ALA A 222 17.78 4.00 17.16
N LYS A 223 18.30 5.18 17.54
CA LYS A 223 19.57 5.32 18.25
C LYS A 223 19.49 4.70 19.64
N GLU A 224 18.43 5.01 20.38
CA GLU A 224 18.20 4.45 21.71
C GLU A 224 18.10 2.92 21.65
N LEU A 225 17.32 2.38 20.72
CA LEU A 225 17.22 0.94 20.51
C LEU A 225 18.56 0.30 20.15
N TYR A 226 19.34 0.94 19.28
CA TYR A 226 20.64 0.45 18.87
C TYR A 226 21.60 0.36 20.06
N LEU A 227 21.74 1.46 20.82
CA LEU A 227 22.64 1.53 21.96
C LEU A 227 22.20 0.58 23.10
N ASN A 228 20.91 0.56 23.43
CA ASN A 228 20.41 -0.19 24.58
C ASN A 228 20.22 -1.68 24.32
N LYS A 229 19.84 -2.07 23.09
CA LYS A 229 19.62 -3.48 22.76
C LYS A 229 20.84 -4.11 22.11
N PHE A 230 21.42 -3.51 21.08
CA PHE A 230 22.45 -4.21 20.30
C PHE A 230 23.83 -4.18 20.95
N ILE A 231 24.28 -3.01 21.41
CA ILE A 231 25.60 -2.90 22.03
C ILE A 231 25.63 -3.69 23.33
N LYS A 232 24.64 -3.46 24.21
CA LYS A 232 24.52 -4.18 25.48
C LYS A 232 24.42 -5.70 25.27
N TYR A 233 23.60 -6.16 24.33
CA TYR A 233 23.47 -7.58 24.03
C TYR A 233 24.76 -8.22 23.50
N ARG A 234 25.51 -7.52 22.65
CA ARG A 234 26.82 -8.01 22.16
C ARG A 234 27.86 -8.10 23.27
N GLU A 235 27.82 -7.19 24.25
CA GLU A 235 28.69 -7.24 25.42
C GLU A 235 28.33 -8.41 26.33
N GLU A 236 27.04 -8.64 26.58
CA GLU A 236 26.55 -9.73 27.44
C GLU A 236 26.80 -11.12 26.85
N ARG A 237 26.63 -11.30 25.53
CA ARG A 237 26.94 -12.57 24.82
C ARG A 237 28.39 -13.01 24.94
N LYS A 238 29.34 -12.10 25.14
CA LYS A 238 30.75 -12.46 25.37
C LYS A 238 30.97 -13.15 26.72
N THR A 239 30.01 -13.06 27.64
CA THR A 239 30.20 -13.44 29.04
C THR A 239 29.31 -14.59 29.52
N SER A 240 28.24 -14.93 28.79
CA SER A 240 27.27 -15.95 29.21
C SER A 240 27.02 -16.98 28.11
N SER A 241 27.06 -18.29 28.41
CA SER A 241 26.67 -19.36 27.48
C SER A 241 25.15 -19.61 27.42
N ASP A 242 24.37 -19.03 28.32
CA ASP A 242 22.97 -19.43 28.60
C ASP A 242 21.93 -18.40 28.15
N TRP A 243 22.20 -17.61 27.11
CA TRP A 243 21.39 -16.43 26.73
C TRP A 243 20.09 -16.72 25.96
N TYR A 244 19.56 -17.95 26.00
CA TYR A 244 18.31 -18.31 25.32
C TYR A 244 17.08 -17.78 26.09
N GLN A 245 16.72 -16.49 25.94
CA GLN A 245 15.47 -15.95 26.49
C GLN A 245 14.63 -15.20 25.44
N SER A 246 13.38 -15.68 25.33
CA SER A 246 12.20 -15.19 24.61
C SER A 246 12.34 -14.90 23.10
N GLU A 247 11.65 -15.73 22.29
CA GLU A 247 11.52 -15.56 20.83
C GLU A 247 11.03 -14.16 20.42
N SER A 248 10.25 -13.46 21.25
CA SER A 248 9.70 -12.15 20.90
C SER A 248 10.69 -10.99 21.01
N GLU A 249 11.83 -11.14 21.69
CA GLU A 249 12.89 -10.10 21.68
C GLU A 249 13.86 -10.25 20.50
N ASN A 250 13.90 -11.42 19.85
CA ASN A 250 14.79 -11.69 18.73
C ASN A 250 14.37 -10.99 17.43
N ASP A 251 13.09 -10.67 17.22
CA ASP A 251 12.60 -10.12 15.94
C ASP A 251 13.26 -8.79 15.54
N LEU A 252 13.70 -7.98 16.50
CA LEU A 252 14.44 -6.75 16.20
C LEU A 252 15.91 -7.01 15.93
N LEU A 253 16.52 -8.02 16.56
CA LEU A 253 17.94 -8.35 16.40
C LEU A 253 18.25 -8.74 14.96
N ASP A 254 17.36 -9.49 14.32
CA ASP A 254 17.48 -9.89 12.91
C ASP A 254 17.31 -8.71 11.93
N ARG A 255 16.93 -7.53 12.45
CA ARG A 255 16.63 -6.32 11.68
C ARG A 255 17.59 -5.19 11.99
N GLU A 256 18.80 -5.51 12.48
CA GLU A 256 19.84 -4.55 12.81
C GLU A 256 20.14 -3.60 11.63
N SER A 257 20.23 -4.14 10.42
CA SER A 257 20.52 -3.36 9.21
C SER A 257 19.43 -2.32 8.92
N GLU A 258 18.15 -2.67 9.06
CA GLU A 258 17.04 -1.72 8.91
C GLU A 258 17.06 -0.63 9.99
N LEU A 259 17.49 -0.96 11.22
CA LEU A 259 17.63 0.01 12.30
C LEU A 259 18.78 1.00 12.03
N ILE A 260 19.95 0.49 11.64
CA ILE A 260 21.10 1.31 11.27
C ILE A 260 20.76 2.18 10.07
N ALA A 261 19.98 1.69 9.11
CA ALA A 261 19.56 2.45 7.93
C ALA A 261 18.85 3.77 8.28
N ILE A 262 18.07 3.81 9.38
CA ILE A 262 17.44 5.05 9.88
C ILE A 262 18.49 6.05 10.38
N LEU A 263 19.59 5.54 10.94
CA LEU A 263 20.65 6.35 11.55
C LEU A 263 21.62 6.94 10.52
N ILE A 264 21.63 6.41 9.29
CA ILE A 264 22.47 6.90 8.21
C ILE A 264 21.86 8.20 7.66
N ASN A 265 22.66 9.27 7.70
CA ASN A 265 22.34 10.53 7.04
C ASN A 265 23.35 10.83 5.93
N GLU A 266 24.47 11.48 6.26
CA GLU A 266 25.59 11.65 5.33
C GLU A 266 26.61 10.53 5.49
N ASP A 267 26.75 9.97 6.68
CA ASP A 267 27.71 8.90 6.97
C ASP A 267 27.12 7.93 8.00
N ILE A 268 27.80 6.80 8.19
CA ILE A 268 27.46 5.88 9.28
C ILE A 268 27.92 6.52 10.60
N PRO A 269 27.05 6.70 11.61
CA PRO A 269 27.43 7.34 12.85
C PRO A 269 28.56 6.59 13.58
N PRO A 270 29.48 7.31 14.26
CA PRO A 270 30.68 6.71 14.86
C PRO A 270 30.39 5.75 16.02
N PHE A 271 29.17 5.77 16.57
CA PHE A 271 28.73 4.86 17.62
C PHE A 271 28.16 3.53 17.08
N VAL A 272 28.00 3.39 15.76
CA VAL A 272 27.59 2.14 15.12
C VAL A 272 28.81 1.22 15.02
N ASP A 273 28.63 -0.02 15.44
CA ASP A 273 29.65 -1.06 15.35
C ASP A 273 29.85 -1.50 13.90
N LEU A 274 31.04 -1.25 13.37
CA LEU A 274 31.40 -1.49 11.97
C LEU A 274 32.06 -2.85 11.72
N ARG A 275 32.11 -3.74 12.74
CA ARG A 275 32.73 -5.07 12.62
C ARG A 275 31.96 -5.99 11.67
N ASP A 276 30.63 -5.94 11.71
CA ASP A 276 29.79 -6.76 10.84
C ASP A 276 29.47 -6.00 9.54
N LYS A 277 30.31 -6.23 8.54
CA LYS A 277 30.23 -5.53 7.25
C LYS A 277 29.03 -5.94 6.42
N THR A 278 28.60 -7.19 6.54
CA THR A 278 27.35 -7.70 5.95
C THR A 278 26.16 -6.86 6.44
N VAL A 279 26.03 -6.65 7.75
CA VAL A 279 24.97 -5.79 8.33
C VAL A 279 25.07 -4.35 7.81
N ILE A 280 26.29 -3.79 7.71
CA ILE A 280 26.52 -2.44 7.20
C ILE A 280 26.09 -2.29 5.74
N MET A 281 26.42 -3.25 4.87
CA MET A 281 26.03 -3.21 3.44
C MET A 281 24.50 -3.20 3.29
N TRP A 282 23.80 -4.05 4.03
CA TRP A 282 22.34 -4.05 4.04
C TRP A 282 21.75 -2.77 4.65
N ALA A 283 22.40 -2.18 5.66
CA ALA A 283 21.97 -0.90 6.21
C ALA A 283 22.05 0.22 5.16
N ILE A 284 23.13 0.26 4.37
CA ILE A 284 23.28 1.21 3.26
C ILE A 284 22.20 0.99 2.19
N TYR A 285 21.87 -0.27 1.88
CA TYR A 285 20.79 -0.61 0.96
C TYR A 285 19.45 -0.02 1.40
N TYR A 286 19.08 -0.22 2.68
CA TYR A 286 17.80 0.24 3.22
C TYR A 286 17.73 1.75 3.51
N ALA A 287 18.88 2.43 3.64
CA ALA A 287 18.93 3.83 4.01
C ALA A 287 18.12 4.74 3.06
N GLN A 288 17.42 5.72 3.60
CA GLN A 288 16.65 6.70 2.83
C GLN A 288 17.50 7.94 2.52
N VAL A 289 18.63 7.70 1.82
CA VAL A 289 19.61 8.71 1.43
C VAL A 289 19.80 8.70 -0.09
N PRO A 290 20.27 9.82 -0.70
CA PRO A 290 20.49 9.88 -2.15
C PRO A 290 21.40 8.78 -2.66
N ASP A 291 21.20 8.35 -3.91
CA ASP A 291 21.98 7.26 -4.53
C ASP A 291 23.49 7.54 -4.53
N VAL A 292 23.88 8.79 -4.80
CA VAL A 292 25.29 9.23 -4.73
C VAL A 292 25.90 9.00 -3.33
N THR A 293 25.11 9.20 -2.27
CA THR A 293 25.54 8.92 -0.91
C THR A 293 25.69 7.42 -0.70
N LYS A 294 24.76 6.59 -1.17
CA LYS A 294 24.84 5.13 -1.06
C LYS A 294 26.06 4.58 -1.79
N GLU A 295 26.30 4.99 -3.03
CA GLU A 295 27.49 4.59 -3.80
C GLU A 295 28.78 4.89 -3.06
N ARG A 296 28.90 6.12 -2.52
CA ARG A 296 30.07 6.52 -1.72
C ARG A 296 30.22 5.68 -0.46
N LEU A 297 29.13 5.41 0.25
CA LEU A 297 29.17 4.59 1.48
C LEU A 297 29.55 3.15 1.20
N ILE A 298 29.04 2.54 0.12
CA ILE A 298 29.43 1.18 -0.27
C ILE A 298 30.94 1.14 -0.51
N LYS A 299 31.47 2.04 -1.33
CA LYS A 299 32.92 2.12 -1.61
C LYS A 299 33.76 2.36 -0.36
N LYS A 300 33.27 3.19 0.57
CA LYS A 300 33.97 3.53 1.82
C LYS A 300 34.04 2.37 2.81
N TYR A 301 32.96 1.59 2.94
CA TYR A 301 32.84 0.56 3.98
C TYR A 301 33.04 -0.87 3.47
N TRP A 302 33.25 -1.04 2.16
CA TRP A 302 33.60 -2.31 1.54
C TRP A 302 34.96 -2.84 2.04
N ASP A 303 35.06 -4.16 2.12
CA ASP A 303 36.31 -4.89 2.30
C ASP A 303 36.25 -6.28 1.65
N THR A 304 37.35 -7.02 1.75
CA THR A 304 37.52 -8.35 1.18
C THR A 304 36.68 -9.43 1.86
N GLU A 305 36.12 -9.19 3.04
CA GLU A 305 35.29 -10.16 3.75
C GLU A 305 33.80 -10.01 3.37
N SER A 306 33.39 -8.82 2.91
CA SER A 306 31.99 -8.47 2.59
C SER A 306 31.72 -8.14 1.12
N TRP A 307 32.61 -8.61 0.24
CA TRP A 307 32.52 -8.29 -1.19
C TRP A 307 31.25 -8.86 -1.85
N GLU A 308 30.78 -10.03 -1.41
CA GLU A 308 29.56 -10.65 -1.93
C GLU A 308 28.33 -9.77 -1.66
N GLU A 309 28.19 -9.26 -0.44
CA GLU A 309 27.09 -8.36 -0.07
C GLU A 309 27.15 -7.04 -0.82
N ALA A 310 28.34 -6.45 -1.00
CA ALA A 310 28.48 -5.23 -1.76
C ALA A 310 28.10 -5.40 -3.24
N ILE A 311 28.43 -6.55 -3.85
CA ILE A 311 27.99 -6.90 -5.20
C ILE A 311 26.47 -7.08 -5.25
N GLU A 312 25.87 -7.81 -4.31
CA GLU A 312 24.42 -8.03 -4.29
C GLU A 312 23.65 -6.72 -4.06
N VAL A 313 24.08 -5.88 -3.12
CA VAL A 313 23.48 -4.56 -2.86
C VAL A 313 23.59 -3.66 -4.08
N SER A 314 24.77 -3.56 -4.70
CA SER A 314 24.97 -2.73 -5.89
C SER A 314 24.16 -3.24 -7.10
N LYS A 315 23.96 -4.56 -7.23
CA LYS A 315 23.08 -5.17 -8.24
C LYS A 315 21.62 -4.75 -8.03
N ARG A 316 21.11 -4.84 -6.81
CA ARG A 316 19.71 -4.46 -6.49
C ARG A 316 19.44 -2.97 -6.70
N LEU A 317 20.44 -2.13 -6.44
CA LEU A 317 20.35 -0.68 -6.65
C LEU A 317 20.71 -0.25 -8.08
N ASN A 318 21.11 -1.19 -8.94
CA ASN A 318 21.57 -0.93 -10.31
C ASN A 318 22.79 0.03 -10.39
N TYR A 319 23.70 -0.02 -9.43
CA TYR A 319 24.92 0.79 -9.42
C TYR A 319 26.07 0.10 -10.17
N LEU A 320 26.17 0.34 -11.48
CA LEU A 320 27.26 -0.20 -12.31
C LEU A 320 28.64 0.31 -11.86
N SER A 321 28.73 1.60 -11.54
CA SER A 321 29.95 2.30 -11.06
C SER A 321 30.57 1.68 -9.81
N VAL A 322 29.77 1.05 -8.95
CA VAL A 322 30.23 0.37 -7.74
C VAL A 322 30.82 -0.99 -8.10
N ARG A 323 30.20 -1.72 -9.03
CA ARG A 323 30.69 -3.05 -9.46
C ARG A 323 32.00 -2.95 -10.23
N GLU A 324 32.13 -1.97 -11.12
CA GLU A 324 33.38 -1.69 -11.84
C GLU A 324 34.51 -1.36 -10.85
N TRP A 325 34.23 -0.49 -9.88
CA TRP A 325 35.19 -0.15 -8.83
C TRP A 325 35.59 -1.36 -7.99
N ILE A 326 34.65 -2.24 -7.61
CA ILE A 326 34.97 -3.48 -6.87
C ILE A 326 35.89 -4.38 -7.70
N LEU A 327 35.62 -4.56 -9.00
CA LEU A 327 36.43 -5.39 -9.90
C LEU A 327 37.88 -4.88 -9.97
N GLU A 328 38.07 -3.58 -10.20
CA GLU A 328 39.39 -2.93 -10.24
C GLU A 328 40.17 -3.12 -8.91
N ASN A 329 39.47 -3.04 -7.77
CA ASN A 329 40.11 -3.18 -6.46
C ASN A 329 40.41 -4.63 -6.09
N ILE A 330 39.59 -5.60 -6.53
CA ILE A 330 39.88 -7.03 -6.32
C ILE A 330 41.18 -7.44 -7.03
N GLU A 331 41.37 -6.99 -8.26
CA GLU A 331 42.60 -7.28 -9.04
C GLU A 331 43.86 -6.75 -8.34
N SER A 332 43.74 -5.63 -7.63
CA SER A 332 44.86 -5.00 -6.90
C SER A 332 45.26 -5.74 -5.62
N ILE A 333 44.38 -6.55 -5.03
CA ILE A 333 44.61 -7.22 -3.74
C ILE A 333 45.38 -8.54 -3.91
N GLY A 334 45.56 -9.02 -5.15
CA GLY A 334 46.42 -10.17 -5.44
C GLY A 334 45.90 -11.48 -4.85
N ILE A 335 44.58 -11.62 -4.71
CA ILE A 335 43.95 -12.89 -4.37
C ILE A 335 44.10 -13.80 -5.61
N GLN A 336 45.20 -14.58 -5.64
CA GLN A 336 45.43 -15.66 -6.61
C GLN A 336 44.49 -16.83 -6.36
#